data_AF-A0A3M1REX9-F1
#
_entry.id   AF-A0A3M1REX9-F1
#
_cell.length_a   1.000
_cell.length_b   1.000
_cell.length_c   1.000
_cell.angle_alpha   90.00
_cell.angle_beta   90.00
_cell.angle_gamma   90.00
#
_symmetry.space_group_name_H-M   'P 1'
#
loop_
_entity.id
_entity.type
_entity.pdbx_description
1 polymer ?
#
loop_
_entity_poly.entity_id
_entity_poly.type
_entity_poly.pdbx_seq_one_letter_code
_entity_poly.pdbx_strand_id
1 'polypeptide(L)'
;MVKPVEQKTWRALFTVGLMIFIAAFYLGGESFQKGPAQILALFLLAAGYVGGVLAGAVHALLLLIGFVLSLPIISALYAAAAGFIARLHYILFKSLFKRGVKQTSLYRRGEEKVRGSRVYQALSQALRRILKGLGLHRPRQARIFEVERCPACNREIPSVGSFCPFCGAVRDREKAPSR
;
A
#
# COMPACT_ATOMS: atom_id res chain seq x y z
N MET A 1 -10.78 14.44 3.80
CA MET A 1 -11.41 14.00 5.06
C MET A 1 -12.53 14.96 5.39
N VAL A 2 -13.78 14.59 5.10
CA VAL A 2 -14.97 15.34 5.50
C VAL A 2 -15.18 15.09 7.00
N LYS A 3 -15.37 16.14 7.80
CA LYS A 3 -15.52 15.98 9.26
C LYS A 3 -16.81 15.18 9.55
N PRO A 4 -16.77 14.13 10.39
CA PRO A 4 -17.92 13.25 10.64
C PRO A 4 -19.14 13.96 11.24
N VAL A 5 -18.96 15.20 11.74
CA VAL A 5 -20.04 16.04 12.29
C VAL A 5 -20.99 16.52 11.19
N GLU A 6 -20.50 16.78 9.98
CA GLU A 6 -21.28 17.40 8.91
C GLU A 6 -22.30 16.42 8.29
N GLN A 7 -21.96 15.13 8.24
CA GLN A 7 -22.80 14.10 7.62
C GLN A 7 -24.08 13.80 8.41
N LYS A 8 -24.06 13.90 9.74
CA LYS A 8 -25.25 13.67 10.57
C LYS A 8 -26.27 14.78 10.41
N THR A 9 -25.82 16.03 10.32
CA THR A 9 -26.68 17.22 10.17
C THR A 9 -27.43 17.19 8.85
N TRP A 10 -26.75 16.83 7.75
CA TRP A 10 -27.37 16.70 6.44
C TRP A 10 -28.45 15.61 6.38
N ARG A 11 -28.22 14.45 7.03
CA ARG A 11 -29.23 13.38 7.09
C ARG A 11 -30.49 13.82 7.84
N ALA A 12 -30.31 14.52 8.97
CA ALA A 12 -31.42 15.02 9.78
C ALA A 12 -32.22 16.12 9.05
N LEU A 13 -31.55 17.07 8.39
CA LEU A 13 -32.22 18.10 7.59
C LEU A 13 -32.98 17.50 6.41
N PHE A 14 -32.43 16.48 5.76
CA PHE A 14 -33.09 15.79 4.67
C PHE A 14 -34.32 15.02 5.13
N THR A 15 -34.26 14.26 6.23
CA THR A 15 -35.43 13.55 6.76
C THR A 15 -36.52 14.50 7.24
N VAL A 16 -36.15 15.60 7.91
CA VAL A 16 -37.12 16.62 8.33
C VAL A 16 -37.77 17.30 7.11
N GLY A 17 -36.97 17.68 6.10
CA GLY A 17 -37.49 18.25 4.86
C GLY A 17 -38.44 17.31 4.10
N LEU A 18 -38.10 16.02 4.04
CA LEU A 18 -38.94 14.99 3.43
C LEU A 18 -40.26 14.82 4.18
N MET A 19 -40.24 14.79 5.51
CA MET A 19 -41.44 14.65 6.34
C MET A 19 -42.37 15.87 6.20
N ILE A 20 -41.81 17.09 6.16
CA ILE A 20 -42.58 18.31 5.91
C ILE A 20 -43.23 18.28 4.52
N PHE A 21 -42.48 17.84 3.51
CA PHE A 21 -42.98 17.72 2.14
C PHE A 21 -44.13 16.70 2.03
N ILE A 22 -43.97 15.52 2.63
CA ILE A 22 -45.01 14.48 2.66
C ILE A 22 -46.25 14.98 3.42
N ALA A 23 -46.07 15.64 4.56
CA ALA A 23 -47.17 16.20 5.35
C ALA A 23 -47.94 17.29 4.58
N ALA A 24 -47.22 18.21 3.91
CA ALA A 24 -47.84 19.23 3.06
C ALA A 24 -48.60 18.62 1.88
N PHE A 25 -48.08 17.54 1.29
CA PHE A 25 -48.74 16.82 0.21
C PHE A 25 -50.05 16.15 0.67
N TYR A 26 -50.03 15.49 1.83
CA TYR A 26 -51.22 14.83 2.39
C TYR A 26 -52.27 15.83 2.87
N LEU A 27 -51.88 16.92 3.54
CA LEU A 27 -52.79 17.95 4.03
C LEU A 27 -53.41 18.78 2.90
N GLY A 28 -52.74 18.89 1.74
CA GLY A 28 -53.24 19.63 0.57
C GLY A 28 -54.25 18.85 -0.31
N GLY A 29 -54.47 17.56 -0.05
CA GLY A 29 -55.16 16.65 -0.96
C GLY A 29 -56.64 16.98 -1.26
N GLU A 30 -57.37 17.61 -0.34
CA GLU A 30 -58.81 17.85 -0.52
C GLU A 30 -59.14 19.20 -1.17
N SER A 31 -58.26 20.20 -1.08
CA SER A 31 -58.53 21.56 -1.61
C SER A 31 -57.93 21.84 -2.99
N PHE A 32 -57.05 20.98 -3.51
CA PHE A 32 -56.27 21.23 -4.73
C PHE A 32 -56.88 20.68 -6.03
N GLN A 33 -58.06 20.08 -5.98
CA GLN A 33 -58.54 19.14 -7.00
C GLN A 33 -58.88 19.74 -8.38
N LYS A 34 -58.81 21.07 -8.59
CA LYS A 34 -59.28 21.73 -9.84
C LYS A 34 -58.47 22.95 -10.31
N GLY A 35 -57.19 23.07 -9.95
CA GLY A 35 -56.38 24.26 -10.28
C GLY A 35 -55.04 23.97 -10.98
N PRO A 36 -54.47 24.97 -11.70
CA PRO A 36 -53.14 24.87 -12.32
C PRO A 36 -52.01 24.55 -11.33
N ALA A 37 -52.25 24.80 -10.04
CA ALA A 37 -51.31 24.48 -8.97
C ALA A 37 -51.11 22.97 -8.76
N GLN A 38 -52.08 22.12 -9.13
CA GLN A 38 -51.94 20.66 -9.07
C GLN A 38 -50.94 20.14 -10.10
N ILE A 39 -50.95 20.71 -11.32
CA ILE A 39 -50.01 20.36 -12.39
C ILE A 39 -48.58 20.74 -11.96
N LEU A 40 -48.42 21.92 -11.36
CA LEU A 40 -47.13 22.37 -10.83
C LEU A 40 -46.62 21.44 -9.71
N ALA A 41 -47.49 21.04 -8.78
CA ALA A 41 -47.13 20.13 -7.70
C ALA A 41 -46.70 18.74 -8.23
N LEU A 42 -47.42 18.19 -9.21
CA LEU A 42 -47.05 16.94 -9.87
C LEU A 42 -45.71 17.05 -10.61
N PHE A 43 -45.46 18.17 -11.30
CA PHE A 43 -44.20 18.40 -12.00
C PHE A 43 -43.02 18.49 -11.04
N LEU A 44 -43.17 19.21 -9.91
CA LEU A 44 -42.15 19.29 -8.86
C LEU A 44 -41.89 17.93 -8.21
N LEU A 45 -42.93 17.13 -7.97
CA LEU A 45 -42.80 15.78 -7.44
C LEU A 45 -42.06 14.86 -8.40
N ALA A 46 -42.41 14.92 -9.69
CA ALA A 46 -41.72 14.16 -10.75
C ALA A 46 -40.26 14.59 -10.90
N ALA A 47 -39.99 15.90 -10.92
CA ALA A 47 -38.63 16.44 -10.97
C ALA A 47 -37.80 16.04 -9.74
N GLY A 48 -38.39 16.09 -8.55
CA GLY A 48 -37.76 15.64 -7.31
C GLY A 48 -37.45 14.15 -7.31
N TYR A 49 -38.39 13.32 -7.79
CA TYR A 49 -38.18 11.88 -7.93
C TYR A 49 -37.04 11.56 -8.92
N VAL A 50 -37.08 12.15 -10.13
CA VAL A 50 -36.03 11.96 -11.14
C VAL A 50 -34.68 12.45 -10.63
N GLY A 51 -34.64 13.62 -9.98
CA GLY A 51 -33.42 14.16 -9.37
C GLY A 51 -32.86 13.24 -8.28
N GLY A 52 -33.72 12.67 -7.43
CA GLY A 52 -33.33 11.71 -6.40
C GLY A 52 -32.77 10.41 -6.98
N VAL A 53 -33.41 9.85 -8.00
CA VAL A 53 -32.92 8.65 -8.71
C VAL A 53 -31.57 8.93 -9.38
N LEU A 54 -31.43 10.07 -10.06
CA LEU A 54 -30.18 10.46 -10.72
C LEU A 54 -29.04 10.65 -9.71
N ALA A 55 -29.31 11.31 -8.58
CA ALA A 55 -28.34 11.49 -7.51
C ALA A 55 -27.90 10.15 -6.90
N GLY A 56 -28.85 9.22 -6.70
CA GLY A 56 -28.56 7.86 -6.26
C GLY A 56 -27.66 7.11 -7.24
N ALA A 57 -27.96 7.18 -8.55
CA ALA A 57 -27.17 6.55 -9.60
C ALA A 57 -25.74 7.12 -9.67
N VAL A 58 -25.58 8.45 -9.61
CA VAL A 58 -24.27 9.11 -9.60
C VAL A 58 -23.48 8.71 -8.35
N HIS A 59 -24.11 8.65 -7.18
CA HIS A 59 -23.45 8.22 -5.95
C HIS A 59 -22.96 6.77 -6.03
N ALA A 60 -23.80 5.86 -6.54
CA ALA A 60 -23.43 4.46 -6.75
C ALA A 60 -22.24 4.32 -7.73
N LEU A 61 -22.23 5.11 -8.81
CA LEU A 61 -21.13 5.13 -9.77
C LEU A 61 -19.82 5.62 -9.14
N LEU A 62 -19.86 6.68 -8.33
CA LEU A 62 -18.68 7.20 -7.62
C LEU A 62 -18.11 6.17 -6.64
N LEU A 63 -18.98 5.43 -5.93
CA LEU A 63 -18.55 4.34 -5.05
C LEU A 63 -17.88 3.21 -5.84
N LEU A 64 -18.44 2.83 -6.98
CA LEU A 64 -17.85 1.81 -7.87
C LEU A 64 -16.47 2.25 -8.38
N ILE A 65 -16.33 3.50 -8.82
CA ILE A 65 -15.03 4.06 -9.25
C ILE A 65 -14.03 4.04 -8.10
N GLY A 66 -14.44 4.49 -6.90
CA GLY A 66 -13.59 4.45 -5.71
C GLY A 66 -13.14 3.02 -5.35
N PHE A 67 -14.04 2.04 -5.45
CA PHE A 67 -13.72 0.64 -5.27
C PHE A 67 -12.66 0.16 -6.28
N VAL A 68 -12.87 0.41 -7.58
CA VAL A 68 -11.92 0.01 -8.63
C VAL A 68 -10.55 0.67 -8.45
N LEU A 69 -10.51 1.95 -8.07
CA LEU A 69 -9.26 2.67 -7.81
C LEU A 69 -8.52 2.18 -6.55
N SER A 70 -9.23 1.59 -5.58
CA SER A 70 -8.62 1.04 -4.36
C SER A 70 -8.12 -0.39 -4.50
N LEU A 71 -8.62 -1.17 -5.46
CA LEU A 71 -8.14 -2.53 -5.77
C LEU A 71 -6.61 -2.63 -5.94
N PRO A 72 -5.90 -1.76 -6.69
CA PRO A 72 -4.44 -1.85 -6.82
C PRO A 72 -3.70 -1.60 -5.49
N ILE A 73 -4.25 -0.77 -4.60
CA ILE A 73 -3.66 -0.51 -3.28
C ILE A 73 -3.81 -1.75 -2.40
N ILE A 74 -5.01 -2.35 -2.40
CA ILE A 74 -5.29 -3.57 -1.66
C ILE A 74 -4.40 -4.72 -2.18
N SER A 75 -4.29 -4.89 -3.50
CA SER A 75 -3.45 -5.95 -4.09
C SER A 75 -1.97 -5.75 -3.77
N ALA A 76 -1.46 -4.52 -3.77
CA ALA A 76 -0.09 -4.21 -3.39
C ALA A 76 0.18 -4.56 -1.91
N LEU A 77 -0.78 -4.27 -1.01
CA LEU A 77 -0.67 -4.65 0.41
C LEU A 77 -0.65 -6.17 0.59
N TYR A 78 -1.51 -6.91 -0.12
CA TYR A 78 -1.51 -8.37 -0.09
C TYR A 78 -0.21 -8.96 -0.64
N ALA A 79 0.32 -8.43 -1.76
CA ALA A 79 1.59 -8.87 -2.32
C ALA A 79 2.75 -8.62 -1.36
N ALA A 80 2.79 -7.46 -0.70
CA ALA A 80 3.79 -7.14 0.31
C ALA A 80 3.71 -8.08 1.53
N ALA A 81 2.50 -8.35 2.03
CA ALA A 81 2.28 -9.29 3.12
C ALA A 81 2.70 -10.72 2.74
N ALA A 82 2.33 -11.20 1.56
CA ALA A 82 2.73 -12.51 1.06
C ALA A 82 4.25 -12.63 0.90
N GLY A 83 4.91 -11.61 0.35
CA GLY A 83 6.37 -11.55 0.23
C GLY A 83 7.07 -11.57 1.59
N PHE A 84 6.51 -10.87 2.59
CA PHE A 84 7.01 -10.90 3.96
C PHE A 84 6.87 -12.29 4.59
N ILE A 85 5.70 -12.92 4.48
CA ILE A 85 5.44 -14.27 5.01
C ILE A 85 6.38 -15.30 4.35
N ALA A 86 6.55 -15.24 3.03
CA ALA A 86 7.46 -16.12 2.30
C ALA A 86 8.91 -15.95 2.75
N ARG A 87 9.36 -14.71 2.96
CA ARG A 87 10.70 -14.41 3.47
C ARG A 87 10.89 -14.95 4.89
N LEU A 88 9.87 -14.82 5.74
CA LEU A 88 9.89 -15.30 7.11
C LEU A 88 9.93 -16.83 7.17
N HIS A 89 9.14 -17.50 6.33
CA HIS A 89 9.19 -18.95 6.12
C HIS A 89 10.57 -19.40 5.64
N TYR A 90 11.17 -18.73 4.65
CA TYR A 90 12.51 -19.07 4.18
C TYR A 90 13.57 -18.94 5.28
N ILE A 91 13.52 -17.87 6.08
CA ILE A 91 14.46 -17.66 7.20
C ILE A 91 14.29 -18.75 8.27
N LEU A 92 13.04 -19.05 8.66
CA LEU A 92 12.73 -20.11 9.63
C LEU A 92 13.17 -21.47 9.12
N PHE A 93 12.76 -21.83 7.90
CA PHE A 93 13.13 -23.08 7.27
C PHE A 93 14.66 -23.21 7.17
N LYS A 94 15.36 -22.18 6.71
CA LYS A 94 16.83 -22.16 6.65
C LYS A 94 17.44 -22.32 8.04
N SER A 95 16.89 -21.68 9.07
CA SER A 95 17.38 -21.77 10.44
C SER A 95 17.22 -23.18 11.01
N LEU A 96 16.01 -23.75 10.89
CA LEU A 96 15.67 -25.09 11.34
C LEU A 96 16.47 -26.15 10.58
N PHE A 97 16.51 -26.04 9.25
CA PHE A 97 17.29 -26.93 8.40
C PHE A 97 18.77 -26.86 8.76
N LYS A 98 19.33 -25.65 8.93
CA LYS A 98 20.74 -25.50 9.32
C LYS A 98 21.03 -26.06 10.71
N ARG A 99 20.07 -26.01 11.65
CA ARG A 99 20.23 -26.62 12.98
C ARG A 99 20.13 -28.15 12.93
N GLY A 100 19.07 -28.70 12.35
CA GLY A 100 18.85 -30.15 12.32
C GLY A 100 19.81 -30.90 11.41
N VAL A 101 20.12 -30.33 10.24
CA VAL A 101 20.95 -30.99 9.24
C VAL A 101 22.44 -30.90 9.58
N LYS A 102 22.90 -29.85 10.26
CA LYS A 102 24.29 -29.81 10.76
C LYS A 102 24.57 -30.78 11.90
N GLN A 103 23.54 -31.22 12.62
CA GLN A 103 23.71 -32.16 13.73
C GLN A 103 23.94 -33.60 13.25
N THR A 104 23.55 -33.93 12.01
CA THR A 104 23.74 -35.28 11.46
C THR A 104 25.11 -35.43 10.80
N SER A 105 25.92 -36.36 11.30
CA SER A 105 27.27 -36.66 10.79
C SER A 105 27.28 -37.08 9.31
N LEU A 106 26.19 -37.67 8.83
CA LEU A 106 25.98 -38.04 7.43
C LEU A 106 26.00 -36.83 6.49
N TYR A 107 25.43 -35.70 6.93
CA TYR A 107 25.43 -34.49 6.11
C TYR A 107 26.84 -33.93 5.94
N ARG A 108 27.66 -33.97 7.00
CA ARG A 108 29.04 -33.48 6.97
C ARG A 108 29.90 -34.30 6.01
N ARG A 109 29.78 -35.64 6.04
CA ARG A 109 30.47 -36.53 5.06
C ARG A 109 29.95 -36.33 3.63
N GLY A 110 28.64 -36.15 3.47
CA GLY A 110 28.04 -35.88 2.16
C GLY A 110 28.52 -34.56 1.56
N GLU A 111 28.59 -33.49 2.35
CA GLU A 111 29.06 -32.18 1.92
C GLU A 111 30.53 -32.20 1.47
N GLU A 112 31.40 -32.89 2.21
CA GLU A 112 32.80 -33.08 1.82
C GLU A 112 32.92 -33.87 0.50
N LYS A 113 32.13 -34.93 0.34
CA LYS A 113 32.13 -35.75 -0.89
C LYS A 113 31.59 -34.99 -2.11
N VAL A 114 30.55 -34.18 -1.92
CA VAL A 114 29.98 -33.35 -2.98
C VAL A 114 30.90 -32.19 -3.34
N ARG A 115 31.55 -31.51 -2.37
CA ARG A 115 32.53 -30.46 -2.66
C ARG A 115 33.79 -30.99 -3.34
N GLY A 116 34.19 -32.23 -3.02
CA GLY A 116 35.29 -32.93 -3.68
C GLY A 116 34.97 -33.44 -5.09
N SER A 117 33.70 -33.49 -5.47
CA SER A 117 33.28 -33.95 -6.81
C SER A 117 33.69 -32.96 -7.89
N ARG A 118 34.38 -33.47 -8.92
CA ARG A 118 34.71 -32.70 -10.15
C ARG A 118 33.46 -32.12 -10.82
N VAL A 119 32.32 -32.81 -10.73
CA VAL A 119 31.05 -32.37 -11.31
C VAL A 119 30.56 -31.10 -10.61
N TYR A 120 30.59 -31.06 -9.28
CA TYR A 120 30.17 -29.88 -8.53
C TYR A 120 31.10 -28.69 -8.78
N GLN A 121 32.42 -28.93 -8.84
CA GLN A 121 33.39 -27.90 -9.15
C GLN A 121 33.15 -27.30 -10.54
N ALA A 122 33.02 -28.15 -11.56
CA ALA A 122 32.72 -27.73 -12.94
C ALA A 122 31.42 -26.94 -13.03
N LEU A 123 30.35 -27.41 -12.37
CA LEU A 123 29.06 -26.71 -12.32
C LEU A 123 29.18 -25.34 -11.63
N SER A 124 29.86 -25.27 -10.48
CA SER A 124 30.07 -24.01 -9.75
C SER A 124 30.89 -23.00 -10.54
N GLN A 125 31.80 -23.49 -11.38
CA GLN A 125 32.67 -22.67 -12.23
C GLN A 125 31.88 -22.17 -13.44
N ALA A 126 31.08 -23.03 -14.08
CA ALA A 126 30.17 -22.65 -15.17
C ALA A 126 29.15 -21.60 -14.69
N LEU A 127 28.52 -21.82 -13.54
CA LEU A 127 27.58 -20.87 -12.95
C LEU A 127 28.25 -19.52 -12.65
N ARG A 128 29.48 -19.52 -12.13
CA ARG A 128 30.26 -18.29 -11.92
C ARG A 128 30.54 -17.55 -13.23
N ARG A 129 30.85 -18.25 -14.32
CA ARG A 129 31.04 -17.63 -15.65
C ARG A 129 29.75 -17.00 -16.16
N ILE A 130 28.62 -17.69 -16.04
CA ILE A 130 27.30 -17.15 -16.44
C ILE A 130 26.97 -15.89 -15.64
N LEU A 131 27.10 -15.94 -14.32
CA LEU A 131 26.86 -14.78 -13.44
C LEU A 131 27.81 -13.61 -13.76
N LYS A 132 29.04 -13.90 -14.21
CA LYS A 132 29.99 -12.88 -14.68
C LYS A 132 29.55 -12.25 -16.00
N GLY A 133 29.07 -13.05 -16.96
CA GLY A 133 28.50 -12.54 -18.20
C GLY A 133 27.27 -11.66 -17.98
N LEU A 134 26.46 -11.97 -16.97
CA LEU A 134 25.27 -11.19 -16.59
C LEU A 134 25.59 -9.94 -15.74
N GLY A 135 26.86 -9.66 -15.43
CA GLY A 135 27.23 -8.53 -14.56
C GLY A 135 26.81 -8.67 -13.08
N LEU A 136 26.28 -9.83 -12.68
CA LEU A 136 25.84 -10.15 -11.32
C LEU A 136 27.00 -10.59 -10.41
N HIS A 137 28.24 -10.49 -10.87
CA HIS A 137 29.45 -10.92 -10.17
C HIS A 137 29.94 -9.98 -9.09
N ARG A 138 29.10 -9.07 -8.59
CA ARG A 138 29.40 -8.40 -7.34
C ARG A 138 29.05 -9.37 -6.22
N PRO A 139 30.03 -10.00 -5.54
CA PRO A 139 29.74 -10.42 -4.17
C PRO A 139 29.12 -9.18 -3.53
N ARG A 140 27.94 -9.32 -2.92
CA ARG A 140 27.51 -8.36 -1.90
C ARG A 140 28.59 -8.45 -0.82
N GLN A 141 29.71 -7.76 -1.02
CA GLN A 141 30.37 -7.09 0.08
C GLN A 141 29.22 -6.31 0.69
N ALA A 142 28.72 -6.78 1.82
CA ALA A 142 28.08 -5.89 2.75
C ALA A 142 29.15 -4.81 2.95
N ARG A 143 29.06 -3.72 2.18
CA ARG A 143 29.73 -2.49 2.56
C ARG A 143 29.11 -2.24 3.92
N ILE A 144 29.86 -2.56 4.96
CA ILE A 144 29.57 -2.10 6.30
C ILE A 144 29.49 -0.59 6.08
N PHE A 145 28.27 -0.07 6.05
CA PHE A 145 28.06 1.36 5.91
C PHE A 145 28.68 1.93 7.17
N GLU A 146 29.85 2.55 7.05
CA GLU A 146 30.44 3.28 8.16
C GLU A 146 29.39 4.26 8.64
N VAL A 147 29.06 4.16 9.93
CA VAL A 147 28.03 4.98 10.55
C VAL A 147 28.76 6.15 11.20
N GLU A 148 28.39 7.36 10.82
CA GLU A 148 28.97 8.59 11.36
C GLU A 148 27.87 9.37 12.08
N ARG A 149 28.24 10.18 13.08
CA ARG A 149 27.28 11.04 13.78
C ARG A 149 27.10 12.35 13.01
N CYS A 150 25.85 12.75 12.81
CA CYS A 150 25.52 14.03 12.21
C CYS A 150 26.00 15.19 13.10
N PRO A 151 26.77 16.17 12.59
CA PRO A 151 27.26 17.29 13.41
C PRO A 151 26.13 18.21 13.91
N ALA A 152 24.99 18.26 13.20
CA ALA A 152 23.88 19.14 13.57
C ALA A 152 22.94 18.53 14.63
N CYS A 153 22.62 17.23 14.53
CA CYS A 153 21.62 16.59 15.40
C CYS A 153 22.15 15.38 16.19
N ASN A 154 23.43 15.06 16.05
CA ASN A 154 24.15 13.98 16.76
C ASN A 154 23.57 12.56 16.59
N ARG A 155 22.68 12.34 15.62
CA ARG A 155 22.16 11.01 15.27
C ARG A 155 23.10 10.26 14.33
N GLU A 156 23.12 8.94 14.47
CA GLU A 156 23.89 8.03 13.61
C GLU A 156 23.27 7.95 12.21
N ILE A 157 24.09 8.20 11.19
CA ILE A 157 23.70 8.21 9.78
C ILE A 157 24.74 7.44 8.94
N PRO A 158 24.32 6.83 7.81
CA PRO A 158 25.27 6.17 6.91
C PRO A 158 26.19 7.22 6.24
N SER A 159 27.50 6.96 6.22
CA SER A 159 28.54 7.87 5.70
C SER A 159 28.38 8.26 4.22
N VAL A 160 27.56 7.51 3.46
CA VAL A 160 27.35 7.72 2.02
C VAL A 160 26.37 8.85 1.69
N GLY A 161 25.62 9.38 2.67
CA GLY A 161 24.62 10.42 2.46
C GLY A 161 25.19 11.84 2.40
N SER A 162 24.73 12.66 1.45
CA SER A 162 25.05 14.10 1.36
C SER A 162 24.22 14.96 2.31
N PHE A 163 23.14 14.43 2.88
CA PHE A 163 22.26 15.13 3.82
C PHE A 163 21.85 14.21 4.97
N CYS A 164 21.55 14.80 6.12
CA CYS A 164 21.03 14.06 7.26
C CYS A 164 19.51 13.81 7.09
N PRO A 165 19.04 12.54 7.10
CA PRO A 165 17.62 12.23 6.95
C PRO A 165 16.76 12.67 8.14
N PHE A 166 17.36 13.02 9.28
CA PHE A 166 16.63 13.40 10.49
C PHE A 166 16.45 14.91 10.64
N CYS A 167 17.44 15.71 10.23
CA CYS A 167 17.41 17.16 10.42
C CYS A 167 17.50 17.96 9.11
N GLY A 168 17.75 17.30 7.97
CA GLY A 168 17.88 17.97 6.68
C GLY A 168 19.20 18.73 6.47
N ALA A 169 20.08 18.79 7.47
CA ALA A 169 21.38 19.45 7.33
C ALA A 169 22.21 18.80 6.20
N VAL A 170 22.72 19.63 5.29
CA VAL A 170 23.62 19.23 4.21
C VAL A 170 25.01 19.05 4.81
N ARG A 171 25.67 17.92 4.51
CA ARG A 171 27.06 17.72 4.89
C ARG A 171 27.92 18.46 3.87
N ASP A 172 28.51 19.56 4.28
CA ASP A 172 29.57 20.18 3.50
C ASP A 172 30.70 19.16 3.41
N ARG A 173 30.88 18.58 2.22
CA ARG A 173 32.04 17.73 1.93
C ARG A 173 33.24 18.67 1.85
N GLU A 174 33.75 19.04 3.01
CA GLU A 174 35.05 19.67 3.11
C GLU A 174 36.05 18.69 2.48
N LYS A 175 36.68 19.15 1.38
CA LYS A 175 37.47 18.38 0.43
C LYS A 175 38.27 17.27 1.12
N ALA A 176 37.93 16.01 0.84
CA ALA A 176 38.82 14.91 1.17
C ALA A 176 40.19 15.18 0.54
N PRO A 177 41.31 15.09 1.30
CA PRO A 177 42.64 15.30 0.74
C PRO A 177 42.88 14.24 -0.34
N SER A 178 43.06 14.68 -1.58
CA SER A 178 43.51 13.82 -2.68
C SER A 178 44.90 13.30 -2.34
N ARG A 179 45.01 12.00 -2.07
CA ARG A 179 46.27 11.27 -2.05
C ARG A 179 46.41 10.45 -3.32
#